data_AF-A0A530QMR3-F1
#
_entry.id   AF-A0A530QMR3-F1
#
_cell.length_a   1.000
_cell.length_b   1.000
_cell.length_c   1.000
_cell.angle_alpha   90.00
_cell.angle_beta   90.00
_cell.angle_gamma   90.00
#
_symmetry.space_group_name_H-M   'P 1'
#
loop_
_entity.id
_entity.type
_entity.pdbx_description
1 polymer ?
#
loop_
_entity_poly.entity_id
_entity_poly.type
_entity_poly.pdbx_seq_one_letter_code
_entity_poly.pdbx_strand_id
1 'polypeptide(L)'
;FRALFFGRPSEPAPASHGLQTFTQGGLSVWRGEMNGRSIDLTFDHGPLGYLSIAAHGHADALSLTLCIDGEPVLVDPGTWLYGSGGVWRDWFRSTPAHNTLNIEGKSQSIIAGMFNWSHKAVAALVESERGTHWKLRARHDGYRSRFGV
;
A
#
# COMPACT_ATOMS: atom_id res chain seq x y z
N PHE A 1 -33.51 -10.04 13.59
CA PHE A 1 -34.44 -9.68 12.49
C PHE A 1 -33.77 -9.61 11.11
N ARG A 2 -32.66 -8.86 10.89
CA ARG A 2 -32.00 -8.75 9.57
C ARG A 2 -31.50 -10.09 8.98
N ALA A 3 -30.93 -10.97 9.82
CA ALA A 3 -30.44 -12.29 9.40
C ALA A 3 -31.55 -13.30 9.02
N LEU A 4 -32.80 -13.06 9.42
CA LEU A 4 -33.94 -13.93 9.06
C LEU A 4 -34.40 -13.70 7.61
N PHE A 5 -34.24 -12.48 7.08
CA PHE A 5 -34.67 -12.12 5.73
C PHE A 5 -33.52 -12.11 4.70
N PHE A 6 -32.28 -11.86 5.15
CA PHE A 6 -31.12 -11.71 4.25
C PHE A 6 -30.07 -12.82 4.41
N GLY A 7 -30.33 -13.80 5.27
CA GLY A 7 -29.35 -14.81 5.64
C GLY A 7 -28.25 -14.27 6.56
N ARG A 8 -27.52 -15.19 7.20
CA ARG A 8 -26.19 -14.89 7.74
C ARG A 8 -25.20 -15.01 6.59
N PRO A 9 -24.21 -14.09 6.45
CA PRO A 9 -23.05 -14.39 5.63
C PRO A 9 -22.49 -15.74 6.08
N SER A 10 -22.06 -16.56 5.12
CA SER A 10 -21.23 -17.72 5.43
C SER A 10 -20.06 -17.25 6.30
N GLU A 11 -19.59 -18.11 7.23
CA GLU A 11 -18.34 -17.80 7.92
C GLU A 11 -17.28 -17.44 6.88
N PRO A 12 -16.51 -16.35 7.10
CA PRO A 12 -15.45 -16.00 6.19
C PRO A 12 -14.49 -17.18 6.08
N ALA A 13 -14.06 -17.48 4.86
CA ALA A 13 -13.06 -18.51 4.64
C ALA A 13 -11.84 -18.24 5.55
N PRO A 14 -11.19 -19.27 6.10
CA PRO A 14 -9.99 -19.09 6.91
C PRO A 14 -8.99 -18.20 6.19
N ALA A 15 -8.41 -17.23 6.90
CA ALA A 15 -7.33 -16.44 6.34
C ALA A 15 -6.20 -17.39 5.93
N SER A 16 -5.79 -17.29 4.67
CA SER A 16 -4.69 -18.10 4.16
C SER A 16 -3.37 -17.67 4.80
N HIS A 17 -2.61 -18.63 5.31
CA HIS A 17 -1.23 -18.42 5.75
C HIS A 17 -0.26 -18.40 4.56
N GLY A 18 0.90 -17.78 4.77
CA GLY A 18 1.97 -17.58 3.80
C GLY A 18 1.79 -16.33 2.93
N LEU A 19 2.68 -16.20 1.95
CA LEU A 19 2.66 -15.08 1.00
C LEU A 19 1.57 -15.29 -0.04
N GLN A 20 0.76 -14.27 -0.31
CA GLN A 20 -0.13 -14.16 -1.46
C GLN A 20 0.21 -12.90 -2.23
N THR A 21 0.19 -12.99 -3.56
CA THR A 21 0.51 -11.88 -4.44
C THR A 21 -0.62 -11.68 -5.44
N PHE A 22 -1.23 -10.50 -5.41
CA PHE A 22 -2.30 -10.05 -6.28
C PHE A 22 -1.70 -9.20 -7.39
N THR A 23 -1.18 -9.83 -8.43
CA THR A 23 -0.39 -9.17 -9.49
C THR A 23 -1.16 -8.12 -10.28
N GLN A 24 -2.48 -8.29 -10.45
CA GLN A 24 -3.30 -7.31 -11.17
C GLN A 24 -3.53 -6.02 -10.38
N GLY A 25 -3.70 -6.13 -9.05
CA GLY A 25 -3.83 -4.97 -8.16
C GLY A 25 -2.50 -4.39 -7.71
N GLY A 26 -1.43 -5.19 -7.81
CA GLY A 26 -0.10 -4.84 -7.32
C GLY A 26 -0.01 -4.86 -5.80
N LEU A 27 -0.63 -5.85 -5.14
CA LEU A 27 -0.56 -6.00 -3.69
C LEU A 27 0.01 -7.36 -3.33
N SER A 28 0.90 -7.42 -2.35
CA SER A 28 1.27 -8.67 -1.71
C SER A 28 0.87 -8.65 -0.24
N VAL A 29 0.35 -9.76 0.24
CA VAL A 29 -0.07 -9.96 1.63
C VAL A 29 0.63 -11.19 2.17
N TRP A 30 1.32 -11.06 3.28
CA TRP A 30 1.87 -12.20 4.02
C TRP A 30 1.17 -12.32 5.37
N ARG A 31 0.70 -13.54 5.68
CA ARG A 31 0.12 -13.86 6.98
C ARG A 31 0.79 -15.08 7.57
N GLY A 32 1.14 -15.04 8.85
CA GLY A 32 1.82 -16.19 9.45
C GLY A 32 2.20 -15.94 10.89
N GLU A 33 2.93 -16.89 11.46
CA GLU A 33 3.58 -16.69 12.75
C GLU A 33 5.07 -16.44 12.57
N MET A 34 5.60 -15.50 13.33
CA MET A 34 7.03 -15.24 13.42
C MET A 34 7.37 -15.02 14.90
N ASN A 35 8.35 -15.78 15.40
CA ASN A 35 8.76 -15.73 16.81
C ASN A 35 7.59 -15.90 17.79
N GLY A 36 6.63 -16.78 17.48
CA GLY A 36 5.46 -17.06 18.31
C GLY A 36 4.39 -15.95 18.34
N ARG A 37 4.46 -14.98 17.42
CA ARG A 37 3.48 -13.91 17.27
C ARG A 37 2.80 -13.98 15.90
N SER A 38 1.51 -13.69 15.84
CA SER A 38 0.77 -13.58 14.59
C SER A 38 1.17 -12.31 13.85
N ILE A 39 1.33 -12.39 12.54
CA ILE A 39 1.76 -11.28 11.68
C ILE A 39 0.83 -11.17 10.48
N ASP A 40 0.37 -9.95 10.20
CA ASP A 40 -0.19 -9.56 8.91
C ASP A 40 0.67 -8.44 8.31
N LEU A 41 1.26 -8.70 7.16
CA LEU A 41 2.07 -7.73 6.41
C LEU A 41 1.41 -7.50 5.05
N THR A 42 1.29 -6.24 4.64
CA THR A 42 0.99 -5.89 3.25
C THR A 42 2.14 -5.12 2.63
N PHE A 43 2.32 -5.28 1.32
CA PHE A 43 3.33 -4.60 0.52
C PHE A 43 2.71 -4.13 -0.79
N ASP A 44 2.68 -2.83 -1.01
CA ASP A 44 2.16 -2.22 -2.23
C ASP A 44 3.23 -2.15 -3.33
N HIS A 45 2.94 -2.75 -4.46
CA HIS A 45 3.72 -2.68 -5.70
C HIS A 45 2.85 -2.31 -6.89
N GLY A 46 1.70 -1.70 -6.63
CA GLY A 46 0.71 -1.33 -7.62
C GLY A 46 0.98 0.00 -8.33
N PRO A 47 0.20 0.29 -9.38
CA PRO A 47 0.20 1.62 -9.96
C PRO A 47 -0.32 2.63 -8.93
N LEU A 48 0.19 3.87 -8.99
CA LEU A 48 -0.19 4.96 -8.07
C LEU A 48 -1.71 5.14 -7.90
N GLY A 49 -2.50 4.83 -8.91
CA GLY A 49 -3.95 4.78 -8.78
C GLY A 49 -4.64 4.52 -10.11
N TYR A 50 -5.97 4.48 -10.06
CA TYR A 50 -6.80 4.12 -11.21
C TYR A 50 -6.82 5.21 -12.29
N LEU A 51 -6.66 4.80 -13.55
CA LEU A 51 -6.69 5.63 -14.75
C LEU A 51 -5.66 6.77 -14.80
N SER A 52 -5.77 7.59 -15.85
CA SER A 52 -4.80 8.63 -16.20
C SER A 52 -4.71 9.77 -15.21
N ILE A 53 -5.69 9.99 -14.33
CA ILE A 53 -5.61 11.05 -13.31
C ILE A 53 -5.18 10.53 -11.94
N ALA A 54 -5.45 9.25 -11.64
CA ALA A 54 -5.16 8.63 -10.35
C ALA A 54 -5.62 9.48 -9.14
N ALA A 55 -6.90 9.88 -9.18
CA ALA A 55 -7.50 10.85 -8.27
C ALA A 55 -7.42 10.47 -6.78
N HIS A 56 -7.45 9.17 -6.51
CA HIS A 56 -7.39 8.58 -5.17
C HIS A 56 -5.99 8.07 -4.80
N GLY A 57 -5.04 8.21 -5.72
CA GLY A 57 -3.69 7.71 -5.50
C GLY A 57 -2.96 8.45 -4.40
N HIS A 58 -1.91 7.81 -3.90
CA HIS A 58 -0.96 8.34 -2.95
C HIS A 58 0.46 8.17 -3.53
N ALA A 59 1.44 8.91 -3.01
CA ALA A 59 2.83 8.76 -3.42
C ALA A 59 3.52 7.64 -2.61
N ASP A 60 2.96 6.44 -2.61
CA ASP A 60 3.19 5.38 -1.63
C ASP A 60 3.60 4.03 -2.22
N ALA A 61 3.94 3.97 -3.50
CA ALA A 61 4.61 2.81 -4.09
C ALA A 61 5.71 2.24 -3.17
N LEU A 62 5.71 0.92 -3.03
CA LEU A 62 6.58 0.13 -2.14
C LEU A 62 6.33 0.36 -0.65
N SER A 63 5.16 0.90 -0.27
CA SER A 63 4.77 1.01 1.13
C SER A 63 4.41 -0.32 1.76
N LEU A 64 4.56 -0.37 3.09
CA LEU A 64 4.25 -1.53 3.92
C LEU A 64 3.25 -1.16 5.01
N THR A 65 2.34 -2.08 5.33
CA THR A 65 1.60 -2.04 6.60
C THR A 65 1.85 -3.33 7.37
N LEU A 66 1.94 -3.23 8.69
CA LEU A 66 2.29 -4.34 9.57
C LEU A 66 1.37 -4.35 10.78
N CYS A 67 0.79 -5.51 11.05
CA CYS A 67 0.04 -5.83 12.24
C CYS A 67 0.72 -6.99 12.96
N ILE A 68 0.81 -6.93 14.29
CA ILE A 68 1.35 -8.02 15.11
C ILE A 68 0.35 -8.34 16.23
N ASP A 69 -0.08 -9.60 16.32
CA ASP A 69 -1.12 -10.08 17.24
C ASP A 69 -2.43 -9.27 17.17
N GLY A 70 -2.80 -8.81 15.97
CA GLY A 70 -3.99 -7.97 15.76
C GLY A 70 -3.78 -6.49 16.07
N GLU A 71 -2.61 -6.10 16.59
CA GLU A 71 -2.27 -4.71 16.88
C GLU A 71 -1.51 -4.04 15.74
N PRO A 72 -1.94 -2.86 15.24
CA PRO A 72 -1.26 -2.15 14.18
C PRO A 72 0.09 -1.58 14.63
N VAL A 73 1.16 -1.88 13.88
CA VAL A 73 2.54 -1.42 14.17
C VAL A 73 3.02 -0.43 13.11
N LEU A 74 2.89 -0.77 11.82
CA LEU A 74 3.13 0.15 10.71
C LEU A 74 1.79 0.45 10.05
N VAL A 75 1.35 1.71 10.17
CA VAL A 75 0.02 2.15 9.77
C VAL A 75 0.12 3.03 8.54
N ASP A 76 -0.82 2.84 7.60
CA ASP A 76 -1.11 3.84 6.58
C ASP A 76 -2.13 4.84 7.14
N PRO A 77 -1.84 6.15 7.09
CA PRO A 77 -2.72 7.15 7.71
C PRO A 77 -4.01 7.40 6.91
N GLY A 78 -4.13 6.87 5.69
CA GLY A 78 -5.22 7.19 4.77
C GLY A 78 -5.19 8.65 4.34
N THR A 79 -6.33 9.18 3.92
CA THR A 79 -6.42 10.53 3.31
C THR A 79 -6.88 11.63 4.29
N TRP A 80 -7.31 11.26 5.50
CA TRP A 80 -8.02 12.08 6.49
C TRP A 80 -9.32 12.74 5.96
N LEU A 81 -9.21 13.69 5.04
CA LEU A 81 -10.34 14.39 4.39
C LEU A 81 -10.21 14.34 2.86
N TYR A 82 -11.27 13.90 2.20
CA TYR A 82 -11.23 13.60 0.76
C TYR A 82 -11.00 14.83 -0.14
N GLY A 83 -11.51 16.02 0.21
CA GLY A 83 -11.40 17.21 -0.64
C GLY A 83 -11.19 18.53 0.11
N SER A 84 -11.66 18.64 1.33
CA SER A 84 -11.58 19.87 2.15
C SER A 84 -10.33 19.95 3.03
N GLY A 85 -9.41 18.99 2.94
CA GLY A 85 -8.24 18.91 3.84
C GLY A 85 -7.11 19.89 3.55
N GLY A 86 -7.14 20.64 2.44
CA GLY A 86 -6.09 21.59 2.07
C GLY A 86 -4.69 20.96 2.11
N VAL A 87 -3.75 21.63 2.79
CA VAL A 87 -2.35 21.17 2.94
C VAL A 87 -2.22 19.79 3.59
N TRP A 88 -3.14 19.42 4.48
CA TRP A 88 -3.11 18.10 5.13
C TRP A 88 -3.41 16.99 4.16
N ARG A 89 -4.33 17.22 3.22
CA ARG A 89 -4.61 16.22 2.19
C ARG A 89 -3.38 15.97 1.32
N ASP A 90 -2.62 17.00 1.00
CA ASP A 90 -1.37 16.83 0.25
C ASP A 90 -0.30 16.13 1.08
N TRP A 91 -0.21 16.43 2.37
CA TRP A 91 0.68 15.70 3.30
C TRP A 91 0.35 14.21 3.37
N PHE A 92 -0.93 13.85 3.61
CA PHE A 92 -1.36 12.46 3.70
C PHE A 92 -1.22 11.67 2.40
N ARG A 93 -1.15 12.36 1.24
CA ARG A 93 -0.87 11.74 -0.07
C ARG A 93 0.62 11.72 -0.41
N SER A 94 1.48 12.31 0.41
CA SER A 94 2.91 12.45 0.17
C SER A 94 3.69 11.23 0.69
N THR A 95 4.84 10.91 0.08
CA THR A 95 5.65 9.75 0.50
C THR A 95 6.09 9.81 1.96
N PRO A 96 6.47 10.97 2.54
CA PRO A 96 6.80 11.06 3.96
C PRO A 96 5.69 10.60 4.94
N ALA A 97 4.43 10.50 4.50
CA ALA A 97 3.33 10.01 5.32
C ALA A 97 3.17 8.47 5.30
N HIS A 98 3.95 7.76 4.46
CA HIS A 98 3.83 6.32 4.27
C HIS A 98 5.10 5.58 4.69
N ASN A 99 4.96 4.29 5.03
CA ASN A 99 6.08 3.43 5.42
C ASN A 99 6.86 2.94 4.19
N THR A 100 7.53 3.87 3.50
CA THR A 100 8.39 3.62 2.34
C THR A 100 9.54 4.63 2.32
N LEU A 101 10.52 4.44 1.43
CA LEU A 101 11.67 5.31 1.29
C LEU A 101 11.27 6.69 0.73
N ASN A 102 11.75 7.74 1.38
CA ASN A 102 11.83 9.07 0.78
C ASN A 102 13.29 9.55 0.70
N ILE A 103 13.61 10.32 -0.33
CA ILE A 103 14.91 10.97 -0.48
C ILE A 103 14.72 12.44 -0.14
N GLU A 104 15.42 12.92 0.89
CA GLU A 104 15.37 14.32 1.36
C GLU A 104 13.95 14.84 1.64
N GLY A 105 13.07 13.99 2.20
CA GLY A 105 11.68 14.36 2.46
C GLY A 105 10.83 14.55 1.21
N LYS A 106 11.31 14.17 0.01
CA LYS A 106 10.57 14.36 -1.24
C LYS A 106 9.75 13.13 -1.59
N SER A 107 8.57 13.38 -2.13
CA SER A 107 7.67 12.33 -2.62
C SER A 107 8.16 11.71 -3.91
N GLN A 108 7.93 10.41 -4.10
CA GLN A 108 8.19 9.68 -5.35
C GLN A 108 7.26 10.05 -6.51
N SER A 109 6.08 10.59 -6.20
CA SER A 109 5.13 11.14 -7.16
C SER A 109 4.79 12.58 -6.80
N ILE A 110 4.54 13.44 -7.78
CA ILE A 110 4.41 14.89 -7.60
C ILE A 110 2.96 15.31 -7.77
N ILE A 111 2.38 15.83 -6.69
CA ILE A 111 1.00 16.35 -6.65
C ILE A 111 0.90 17.60 -7.53
N ALA A 112 -0.13 17.67 -8.37
CA ALA A 112 -0.39 18.80 -9.27
C ALA A 112 -1.81 19.38 -9.10
N GLY A 113 -2.44 19.10 -7.96
CA GLY A 113 -3.78 19.54 -7.61
C GLY A 113 -4.50 18.51 -6.76
N MET A 114 -5.77 18.79 -6.47
CA MET A 114 -6.58 17.93 -5.61
C MET A 114 -6.61 16.48 -6.14
N PHE A 115 -6.83 16.27 -7.43
CA PHE A 115 -7.00 14.92 -7.98
C PHE A 115 -6.00 14.58 -9.08
N ASN A 116 -4.90 15.33 -9.19
CA ASN A 116 -3.96 15.26 -10.31
C ASN A 116 -2.50 15.13 -9.83
N TRP A 117 -1.67 14.59 -10.72
CA TRP A 117 -0.26 14.33 -10.52
C TRP A 117 0.53 14.76 -11.75
N SER A 118 1.58 15.57 -11.57
CA SER A 118 2.47 15.98 -12.67
C SER A 118 3.55 14.93 -12.96
N HIS A 119 3.86 14.09 -11.96
CA HIS A 119 4.74 12.95 -12.10
C HIS A 119 4.19 11.78 -11.27
N LYS A 120 4.23 10.57 -11.82
CA LYS A 120 3.81 9.35 -11.15
C LYS A 120 4.95 8.35 -11.24
N ALA A 121 5.42 7.89 -10.08
CA ALA A 121 6.31 6.75 -10.00
C ALA A 121 5.65 5.53 -10.64
N VAL A 122 6.42 4.77 -11.42
CA VAL A 122 5.99 3.48 -11.94
C VAL A 122 6.60 2.38 -11.08
N ALA A 123 5.77 1.72 -10.28
CA ALA A 123 6.18 0.56 -9.49
C ALA A 123 6.05 -0.73 -10.31
N ALA A 124 6.91 -1.70 -10.02
CA ALA A 124 6.84 -3.03 -10.59
C ALA A 124 7.39 -4.07 -9.62
N LEU A 125 6.63 -5.15 -9.44
CA LEU A 125 7.12 -6.38 -8.82
C LEU A 125 8.16 -7.05 -9.73
N VAL A 126 9.32 -7.39 -9.17
CA VAL A 126 10.43 -8.05 -9.86
C VAL A 126 10.47 -9.53 -9.50
N GLU A 127 10.16 -9.87 -8.25
CA GLU A 127 10.28 -11.23 -7.73
C GLU A 127 9.28 -11.47 -6.59
N SER A 128 8.67 -12.65 -6.56
CA SER A 128 7.76 -13.09 -5.51
C SER A 128 7.93 -14.60 -5.30
N GLU A 129 8.61 -14.97 -4.22
CA GLU A 129 8.87 -16.37 -3.86
C GLU A 129 8.08 -16.73 -2.62
N ARG A 130 7.32 -17.83 -2.72
CA ARG A 130 6.53 -18.39 -1.60
C ARG A 130 7.35 -19.47 -0.90
N GLY A 131 7.03 -19.73 0.37
CA GLY A 131 7.64 -20.80 1.15
C GLY A 131 7.96 -20.34 2.57
N THR A 132 8.70 -21.17 3.31
CA THR A 132 9.17 -20.86 4.68
C THR A 132 10.04 -19.61 4.71
N HIS A 133 10.91 -19.45 3.71
CA HIS A 133 11.71 -18.25 3.48
C HIS A 133 11.14 -17.52 2.25
N TRP A 134 10.03 -16.81 2.45
CA TRP A 134 9.40 -16.04 1.39
C TRP A 134 10.24 -14.79 1.06
N LYS A 135 10.08 -14.29 -0.17
CA LYS A 135 10.80 -13.11 -0.66
C LYS A 135 9.91 -12.27 -1.57
N LEU A 136 9.99 -10.96 -1.40
CA LEU A 136 9.43 -9.97 -2.30
C LEU A 136 10.52 -9.03 -2.74
N ARG A 137 10.60 -8.74 -4.04
CA ARG A 137 11.46 -7.69 -4.58
C ARG A 137 10.66 -6.88 -5.59
N ALA A 138 10.65 -5.57 -5.40
CA ALA A 138 10.00 -4.64 -6.29
C ALA A 138 10.89 -3.40 -6.49
N ARG A 139 10.56 -2.60 -7.50
CA ARG A 139 11.25 -1.35 -7.82
C ARG A 139 10.24 -0.28 -8.19
N HIS A 140 10.67 0.97 -8.13
CA HIS A 140 9.96 2.10 -8.73
C HIS A 140 10.96 3.10 -9.32
N ASP A 141 10.53 4.00 -10.20
CA ASP A 141 11.40 4.97 -10.86
C ASP A 141 11.16 6.43 -10.45
N GLY A 142 10.38 6.66 -9.39
CA GLY A 142 9.89 7.99 -8.98
C GLY A 142 10.97 9.02 -8.60
N TYR A 143 12.20 8.56 -8.35
CA TYR A 143 13.33 9.42 -8.01
C TYR A 143 14.35 9.58 -9.16
N ARG A 144 14.28 8.75 -10.22
CA ARG A 144 15.32 8.66 -11.26
C ARG A 144 15.65 10.00 -11.90
N SER A 145 14.64 10.78 -12.29
CA SER A 145 14.84 12.07 -12.97
C SER A 145 15.33 13.20 -12.06
N ARG A 146 15.08 13.10 -10.75
CA ARG A 146 15.39 14.16 -9.78
C ARG A 146 16.65 13.89 -8.96
N PHE A 147 16.99 12.62 -8.78
CA PHE A 147 18.08 12.18 -7.91
C PHE A 147 19.09 11.26 -8.60
N GLY A 148 18.84 10.83 -9.85
CA GLY A 148 19.81 10.03 -10.62
C GLY A 148 20.03 8.60 -10.13
N VAL A 149 19.09 8.06 -9.36
CA VAL A 149 19.09 6.68 -8.84
C VAL A 149 18.32 5.70 -9.72
#